data_AF-A0A0F9LEN4-F1
#
_entry.id   AF-A0A0F9LEN4-F1
#
_cell.length_a   1.000
_cell.length_b   1.000
_cell.length_c   1.000
_cell.angle_alpha   90.00
_cell.angle_beta   90.00
_cell.angle_gamma   90.00
#
_symmetry.space_group_name_H-M   'P 1'
#
loop_
_entity.id
_entity.type
_entity.pdbx_description
1 polymer ?
#
loop_
_entity_poly.entity_id
_entity_poly.type
_entity_poly.pdbx_seq_one_letter_code
_entity_poly.pdbx_strand_id
1 'polypeptide(L)'
;MRVGRDIKHRDKTIRSYVLSRNWDKNPEFLLVQKVVRDLTEKKPELSEFKFVYDYEWEVEPGRSDKGKGDLIFTDGHSNYLIVECKKKKPQEVKQQTLKFMKLCKNIIKNVQTVKGMAVTREGWD
;
A
#
# COMPACT_ATOMS: atom_id res chain seq x y z
N MET A 1 11.82 -0.36 -19.05
CA MET A 1 12.36 -0.02 -17.72
C MET A 1 11.98 -1.12 -16.74
N ARG A 2 12.95 -1.89 -16.23
CA ARG A 2 12.71 -2.79 -15.09
C ARG A 2 12.43 -1.94 -13.87
N VAL A 3 11.43 -2.31 -13.07
CA VAL A 3 11.07 -1.67 -11.78
C VAL A 3 12.22 -1.77 -10.74
N GLY A 4 13.34 -2.40 -11.08
CA GLY A 4 14.49 -2.56 -10.21
C GLY A 4 15.58 -1.50 -10.42
N ARG A 5 15.99 -0.85 -9.32
CA ARG A 5 17.41 -0.91 -8.95
C ARG A 5 17.68 -1.29 -7.51
N ASP A 6 16.76 -1.08 -6.56
CA ASP A 6 16.73 -1.94 -5.35
C ASP A 6 15.36 -1.88 -4.63
N ILE A 7 14.39 -2.67 -5.11
CA ILE A 7 13.09 -2.81 -4.42
C ILE A 7 13.26 -3.35 -2.99
N LYS A 8 14.32 -4.13 -2.71
CA LYS A 8 14.60 -4.63 -1.37
C LYS A 8 15.09 -3.51 -0.46
N HIS A 9 15.93 -2.61 -0.96
CA HIS A 9 16.34 -1.42 -0.20
C HIS A 9 15.17 -0.47 0.07
N ARG A 10 14.31 -0.26 -0.93
CA ARG A 10 13.08 0.53 -0.79
C ARG A 10 12.14 -0.07 0.26
N ASP A 11 11.84 -1.36 0.14
CA ASP A 11 11.07 -2.11 1.15
C ASP A 11 11.72 -1.96 2.53
N LYS A 12 13.03 -2.25 2.65
CA LYS A 12 13.75 -2.15 3.91
C LYS A 12 13.64 -0.75 4.53
N THR A 13 13.78 0.30 3.73
CA THR A 13 13.73 1.69 4.20
C THR A 13 12.34 2.04 4.71
N ILE A 14 11.30 1.82 3.89
CA ILE A 14 9.91 2.14 4.25
C ILE A 14 9.44 1.29 5.42
N ARG A 15 9.69 -0.01 5.37
CA ARG A 15 9.36 -0.96 6.43
C ARG A 15 10.04 -0.59 7.75
N SER A 16 11.33 -0.24 7.72
CA SER A 16 12.04 0.20 8.93
C SER A 16 11.44 1.47 9.49
N TYR A 17 11.11 2.45 8.65
CA TYR A 17 10.46 3.69 9.08
C TYR A 17 9.09 3.43 9.73
N VAL A 18 8.20 2.71 9.05
CA VAL A 18 6.84 2.41 9.54
C VAL A 18 6.88 1.60 10.85
N LEU A 19 7.74 0.57 10.93
CA LEU A 19 7.80 -0.29 12.10
C LEU A 19 8.50 0.36 13.30
N SER A 20 9.47 1.24 13.07
CA SER A 20 10.18 1.95 14.16
C SER A 20 9.42 3.16 14.71
N ARG A 21 8.45 3.71 13.96
CA ARG A 21 7.59 4.83 14.36
C ARG A 21 6.57 4.43 15.44
N ASN A 22 7.05 4.09 16.63
CA ASN A 22 6.25 3.59 17.76
C ASN A 22 5.52 4.70 18.55
N TRP A 23 5.88 5.96 18.34
CA TRP A 23 5.32 7.12 18.99
C TRP A 23 3.98 7.57 18.38
N ASP A 24 3.72 7.23 17.11
CA ASP A 24 2.48 7.61 16.44
C ASP A 24 1.31 6.70 16.88
N LYS A 25 0.34 7.30 17.55
CA LYS A 25 -0.86 6.62 18.06
C LYS A 25 -2.09 6.83 17.17
N ASN A 26 -1.93 7.44 15.99
CA ASN A 26 -3.02 7.59 15.04
C ASN A 26 -3.56 6.19 14.67
N PRO A 27 -4.87 5.92 14.85
CA PRO A 27 -5.40 4.60 14.56
C PRO A 27 -5.24 4.12 13.11
N GLU A 28 -5.23 5.02 12.13
CA GLU A 28 -4.98 4.64 10.73
C GLU A 28 -3.52 4.27 10.52
N PHE A 29 -2.60 4.98 11.17
CA PHE A 29 -1.19 4.62 11.17
C PHE A 29 -0.95 3.26 11.85
N LEU A 30 -1.66 2.95 12.94
CA LEU A 30 -1.59 1.62 13.57
C LEU A 30 -2.06 0.51 12.63
N LEU A 31 -3.05 0.78 11.76
CA LEU A 31 -3.46 -0.17 10.72
C LEU A 31 -2.37 -0.35 9.66
N VAL A 32 -1.78 0.75 9.16
CA VAL A 32 -0.63 0.71 8.25
C VAL A 32 0.50 -0.14 8.83
N GLN A 33 0.87 0.09 10.09
CA GLN A 33 1.93 -0.65 10.76
C GLN A 33 1.62 -2.15 10.88
N LYS A 34 0.35 -2.50 11.13
CA LYS A 34 -0.12 -3.88 11.17
C LYS A 34 -0.07 -4.54 9.79
N VAL A 35 -0.47 -3.84 8.73
CA VAL A 35 -0.38 -4.34 7.35
C VAL A 35 1.05 -4.62 6.97
N VAL A 36 1.96 -3.65 7.17
CA VAL A 36 3.37 -3.82 6.83
C VAL A 36 3.98 -5.04 7.54
N ARG A 37 3.58 -5.30 8.80
CA ARG A 37 4.09 -6.41 9.60
C ARG A 37 3.50 -7.76 9.20
N ASP A 38 2.19 -7.82 9.03
CA ASP A 38 1.44 -9.09 9.09
C ASP A 38 0.84 -9.49 7.72
N LEU A 39 1.07 -8.74 6.63
CA LEU A 39 0.37 -8.94 5.36
C LEU A 39 0.33 -10.39 4.90
N THR A 40 1.51 -11.01 4.79
CA THR A 40 1.67 -12.36 4.25
C THR A 40 1.15 -13.44 5.19
N GLU A 41 1.11 -13.17 6.50
CA GLU A 41 0.55 -14.08 7.50
C GLU A 41 -0.98 -14.02 7.51
N LYS A 42 -1.56 -12.81 7.47
CA LYS A 42 -3.00 -12.59 7.51
C LYS A 42 -3.71 -12.84 6.19
N LYS A 43 -3.02 -12.66 5.07
CA LYS A 43 -3.54 -12.86 3.71
C LYS A 43 -2.53 -13.70 2.90
N PRO A 44 -2.42 -15.01 3.17
CA PRO A 44 -1.50 -15.90 2.45
C PRO A 44 -1.70 -15.87 0.93
N GLU A 45 -2.92 -15.62 0.46
CA GLU A 45 -3.27 -15.45 -0.95
C GLU A 45 -2.71 -14.17 -1.61
N LEU A 46 -2.12 -13.27 -0.82
CA LEU A 46 -1.41 -12.06 -1.28
C LEU A 46 0.10 -12.16 -1.01
N SER A 47 0.61 -13.36 -0.69
CA SER A 47 2.02 -13.57 -0.33
C SER A 47 3.01 -13.21 -1.44
N GLU A 48 2.57 -13.16 -2.71
CA GLU A 48 3.41 -12.64 -3.79
C GLU A 48 3.81 -11.16 -3.58
N PHE A 49 2.95 -10.34 -2.97
CA PHE A 49 3.17 -8.90 -2.77
C PHE A 49 4.00 -8.60 -1.51
N LYS A 50 5.21 -9.15 -1.44
CA LYS A 50 6.05 -9.12 -0.23
C LYS A 50 6.82 -7.82 0.01
N PHE A 51 6.99 -6.98 -1.01
CA PHE A 51 7.79 -5.76 -0.89
C PHE A 51 6.91 -4.52 -0.79
N VAL A 52 7.14 -3.67 0.22
CA VAL A 52 6.56 -2.33 0.30
C VAL A 52 7.22 -1.46 -0.76
N TYR A 53 6.43 -1.01 -1.73
CA TYR A 53 6.85 -0.15 -2.83
C TYR A 53 6.75 1.33 -2.46
N ASP A 54 5.66 1.73 -1.80
CA ASP A 54 5.46 3.13 -1.39
C ASP A 54 4.54 3.26 -0.17
N TYR A 55 4.66 4.39 0.53
CA TYR A 55 3.86 4.76 1.70
C TYR A 55 3.52 6.26 1.60
N GLU A 56 2.25 6.62 1.84
CA GLU A 56 1.76 8.00 1.65
C GLU A 56 2.02 8.56 0.24
N TRP A 57 1.81 7.73 -0.77
CA TRP A 57 2.09 8.07 -2.17
C TRP A 57 1.11 9.09 -2.73
N GLU A 58 1.60 9.98 -3.59
CA GLU A 58 0.77 10.99 -4.25
C GLU A 58 -0.04 10.36 -5.38
N VAL A 59 -1.36 10.52 -5.33
CA VAL A 59 -2.27 9.95 -6.34
C VAL A 59 -2.19 10.68 -7.69
N GLU A 60 -1.65 11.90 -7.66
CA GLU A 60 -1.24 12.70 -8.81
C GLU A 60 0.20 13.19 -8.55
N PRO A 61 1.19 12.86 -9.40
CA PRO A 61 2.58 13.23 -9.16
C PRO A 61 2.77 14.75 -9.01
N GLY A 62 3.40 15.17 -7.92
CA GLY A 62 3.66 16.57 -7.59
C GLY A 62 2.45 17.31 -7.02
N ARG A 63 1.37 16.61 -6.65
CA ARG A 63 0.09 17.19 -6.22
C ARG A 63 -0.42 16.58 -4.92
N SER A 64 0.22 16.91 -3.81
CA SER A 64 -0.22 16.48 -2.48
C SER A 64 -1.64 16.96 -2.10
N ASP A 65 -2.13 18.04 -2.73
CA ASP A 65 -3.49 18.57 -2.56
C ASP A 65 -4.57 17.68 -3.20
N LYS A 66 -4.19 16.78 -4.10
CA LYS A 66 -5.11 15.88 -4.83
C LYS A 66 -5.35 14.55 -4.12
N GLY A 67 -4.70 14.37 -2.97
CA GLY A 67 -4.86 13.22 -2.09
C GLY A 67 -3.62 12.33 -2.07
N LYS A 68 -3.58 11.47 -1.06
CA LYS A 68 -2.54 10.46 -0.87
C LYS A 68 -3.18 9.10 -0.64
N GLY A 69 -2.56 8.06 -1.18
CA GLY A 69 -2.88 6.68 -0.84
C GLY A 69 -1.98 6.16 0.28
N ASP A 70 -2.42 5.14 1.00
CA ASP A 70 -1.77 4.74 2.24
C ASP A 70 -0.53 3.85 1.97
N LEU A 71 -0.70 2.74 1.24
CA LEU A 71 0.38 1.78 0.96
C LEU A 71 0.30 1.21 -0.47
N ILE A 72 1.47 0.95 -1.05
CA ILE A 72 1.63 0.11 -2.25
C ILE A 72 2.58 -1.04 -1.92
N PHE A 73 2.17 -2.27 -2.22
CA PHE A 73 3.05 -3.44 -2.23
C PHE A 73 3.30 -3.92 -3.66
N THR A 74 4.38 -4.70 -3.85
CA THR A 74 4.74 -5.33 -5.12
C THR A 74 5.42 -6.68 -4.92
N ASP A 75 5.36 -7.52 -5.95
CA ASP A 75 6.17 -8.73 -6.07
C ASP A 75 7.58 -8.47 -6.64
N GLY A 76 7.84 -7.25 -7.12
CA GLY A 76 9.06 -6.85 -7.82
C GLY A 76 9.03 -7.09 -9.33
N HIS A 77 7.91 -7.61 -9.86
CA HIS A 77 7.70 -7.99 -11.26
C HIS A 77 6.46 -7.30 -11.84
N SER A 78 6.34 -5.98 -11.64
CA SER A 78 5.27 -5.16 -12.23
C SER A 78 3.83 -5.50 -11.77
N ASN A 79 3.66 -6.32 -10.74
CA ASN A 79 2.38 -6.53 -10.08
C ASN A 79 2.34 -5.72 -8.79
N TYR A 80 1.20 -5.07 -8.55
CA TYR A 80 1.02 -4.16 -7.42
C TYR A 80 -0.25 -4.45 -6.64
N LEU A 81 -0.18 -4.21 -5.34
CA LEU A 81 -1.31 -4.27 -4.43
C LEU A 81 -1.45 -2.89 -3.77
N ILE A 82 -2.59 -2.24 -4.00
CA ILE A 82 -2.95 -0.98 -3.34
C ILE A 82 -3.67 -1.32 -2.04
N VAL A 83 -3.18 -0.79 -0.92
CA VAL A 83 -3.82 -1.01 0.38
C VAL A 83 -4.24 0.32 0.97
N GLU A 84 -5.53 0.45 1.25
CA GLU A 84 -6.12 1.64 1.86
C GLU A 84 -6.58 1.34 3.29
N CYS A 85 -6.03 2.08 4.25
CA CYS A 85 -6.27 1.92 5.68
C CYS A 85 -7.22 3.02 6.17
N LYS A 86 -8.39 2.65 6.68
CA LYS A 86 -9.36 3.62 7.22
C LYS A 86 -10.00 3.12 8.51
N LYS A 87 -10.48 4.06 9.32
CA LYS A 87 -11.31 3.76 10.50
C LYS A 87 -12.73 3.26 10.15
N LYS A 88 -13.15 3.45 8.90
CA LYS A 88 -14.49 3.17 8.36
C LYS A 88 -14.71 1.68 8.07
N LYS A 89 -15.92 1.29 7.67
CA LYS A 89 -16.22 -0.06 7.17
C LYS A 89 -15.55 -0.32 5.82
N PRO A 90 -15.12 -1.55 5.49
CA PRO A 90 -14.41 -1.83 4.24
C PRO A 90 -15.17 -1.39 2.97
N GLN A 91 -16.50 -1.54 2.98
CA GLN A 91 -17.39 -1.15 1.89
C GLN A 91 -17.30 0.34 1.54
N GLU A 92 -17.06 1.18 2.55
CA GLU A 92 -16.92 2.64 2.39
C GLU A 92 -15.54 3.02 1.84
N VAL A 93 -14.54 2.15 1.99
CA VAL A 93 -13.17 2.35 1.50
C VAL A 93 -13.02 1.83 0.06
N LYS A 94 -13.81 0.81 -0.30
CA LYS A 94 -13.73 0.12 -1.60
C LYS A 94 -13.73 1.07 -2.81
N GLN A 95 -14.58 2.09 -2.81
CA GLN A 95 -14.63 3.05 -3.93
C GLN A 95 -13.33 3.86 -4.04
N GLN A 96 -12.75 4.26 -2.91
CA GLN A 96 -11.46 4.94 -2.87
C GLN A 96 -10.34 4.00 -3.34
N THR A 97 -10.31 2.75 -2.85
CA THR A 97 -9.34 1.75 -3.29
C THR A 97 -9.40 1.53 -4.81
N LEU A 98 -10.60 1.35 -5.38
CA LEU A 98 -10.79 1.19 -6.83
C LEU A 98 -10.33 2.42 -7.62
N LYS A 99 -10.60 3.64 -7.12
CA LYS A 99 -10.08 4.88 -7.71
C LYS A 99 -8.54 4.86 -7.73
N PHE A 100 -7.92 4.51 -6.62
CA PHE A 100 -6.47 4.51 -6.48
C PHE A 100 -5.79 3.41 -7.31
N MET A 101 -6.42 2.25 -7.47
CA MET A 101 -5.96 1.23 -8.40
C MET A 101 -5.87 1.76 -9.84
N LYS A 102 -6.83 2.58 -10.28
CA LYS A 102 -6.80 3.20 -11.61
C LYS A 102 -5.69 4.25 -11.71
N LEU A 103 -5.56 5.12 -10.70
CA LEU A 103 -4.55 6.18 -10.70
C LEU A 103 -3.13 5.63 -10.62
N CYS A 104 -2.90 4.57 -9.85
CA CYS A 104 -1.60 3.91 -9.76
C CYS A 104 -1.09 3.45 -11.15
N LYS A 105 -1.97 2.94 -12.01
CA LYS A 105 -1.60 2.55 -13.39
C LYS A 105 -1.08 3.71 -14.24
N ASN A 106 -1.46 4.94 -13.92
CA ASN A 106 -0.99 6.14 -14.62
C ASN A 106 0.38 6.60 -14.10
N ILE A 107 0.71 6.25 -12.86
CA ILE A 107 1.94 6.69 -12.18
C ILE A 107 3.05 5.68 -12.40
N ILE A 108 2.74 4.41 -12.22
CA ILE A 108 3.71 3.32 -12.35
C ILE A 108 3.71 2.81 -13.79
N LYS A 109 4.88 2.89 -14.44
CA LYS A 109 5.04 2.40 -15.82
C LYS A 109 5.11 0.87 -15.87
N ASN A 110 4.58 0.28 -16.94
CA ASN A 110 4.63 -1.17 -17.23
C ASN A 110 3.95 -2.05 -16.18
N VAL A 111 2.83 -1.60 -15.62
CA VAL A 111 2.01 -2.39 -14.70
C VAL A 111 1.37 -3.55 -15.44
N GLN A 112 1.53 -4.76 -14.91
CA GLN A 112 0.84 -5.96 -15.41
C GLN A 112 -0.49 -6.14 -14.69
N THR A 113 -0.43 -6.25 -13.36
CA THR A 113 -1.62 -6.45 -12.52
C THR A 113 -1.67 -5.43 -11.40
N VAL A 114 -2.88 -4.99 -11.06
CA VAL A 114 -3.15 -4.23 -9.84
C VAL A 114 -4.29 -4.90 -9.09
N LYS A 115 -4.03 -5.27 -7.83
CA LYS A 115 -5.05 -5.66 -6.86
C LYS A 115 -5.28 -4.52 -5.87
N GLY A 116 -6.42 -4.53 -5.20
CA GLY A 116 -6.75 -3.57 -4.16
C GLY A 116 -7.23 -4.30 -2.91
N MET A 117 -6.91 -3.74 -1.75
CA MET A 117 -7.38 -4.22 -0.46
C MET A 117 -7.73 -3.02 0.43
N ALA A 118 -8.91 -3.04 1.03
CA ALA A 118 -9.32 -2.15 2.10
C ALA A 118 -9.00 -2.79 3.44
N VAL A 119 -8.32 -2.05 4.31
CA VAL A 119 -7.98 -2.47 5.66
C VAL A 119 -8.64 -1.55 6.66
N THR A 120 -9.37 -2.16 7.58
CA THR A 120 -10.13 -1.45 8.60
C THR A 120 -9.94 -2.11 9.95
N ARG A 121 -10.56 -1.53 10.98
CA ARG A 121 -10.62 -2.17 12.30
C ARG A 121 -11.48 -3.44 12.30
N GLU A 122 -12.46 -3.53 11.40
CA GLU A 122 -13.41 -4.65 11.33
C GLU A 122 -12.87 -5.83 10.51
N GLY A 123 -11.96 -5.58 9.57
CA GLY A 123 -11.46 -6.63 8.68
C GLY A 123 -10.61 -6.11 7.53
N TRP A 124 -10.07 -7.04 6.76
CA TRP A 124 -9.24 -6.82 5.57
C TRP A 124 -9.96 -7.44 4.37
N ASP A 125 -10.38 -6.62 3.41
CA ASP A 125 -11.19 -7.02 2.24
C ASP A 125 -10.58 -6.58 0.92
#